data_AF-A0A3C0I5G2-F1
#
_entry.id   AF-A0A3C0I5G2-F1
#
_cell.length_a   1.000
_cell.length_b   1.000
_cell.length_c   1.000
_cell.angle_alpha   90.00
_cell.angle_beta   90.00
_cell.angle_gamma   90.00
#
_symmetry.space_group_name_H-M   'P 1'
#
loop_
_entity.id
_entity.type
_entity.pdbx_description
1 polymer ?
#
loop_
_entity_poly.entity_id
_entity_poly.type
_entity_poly.pdbx_seq_one_letter_code
_entity_poly.pdbx_strand_id
1 'polypeptide(L)' 'RWLLLNKTDLLPPDEQKQHCEAIIKALDWQGPVFQVSALSKQGCLDVCYKVMNYLE' A
#
# COMPACT_ATOMS: atom_id res chain seq x y z
N ARG A 1 -7.38 -7.06 -9.12
CA ARG A 1 -7.50 -7.04 -7.64
C ARG A 1 -6.26 -6.37 -7.08
N TRP A 2 -6.39 -5.40 -6.17
CA TRP A 2 -5.26 -4.63 -5.62
C TRP A 2 -5.17 -4.80 -4.11
N LEU A 3 -3.95 -4.74 -3.57
CA LEU A 3 -3.71 -4.78 -2.13
C LEU A 3 -3.39 -3.37 -1.64
N LEU A 4 -4.22 -2.82 -0.77
CA LEU A 4 -3.96 -1.55 -0.09
C LEU A 4 -3.53 -1.83 1.35
N LEU A 5 -2.27 -1.54 1.66
CA LEU A 5 -1.73 -1.57 3.01
C LEU A 5 -1.92 -0.17 3.61
N ASN A 6 -2.94 -0.03 4.45
CA ASN A 6 -3.26 1.22 5.15
C ASN A 6 -2.60 1.25 6.53
N LYS A 7 -2.29 2.46 7.04
CA LYS A 7 -1.67 2.74 8.36
C LYS A 7 -0.20 2.36 8.48
N THR A 8 0.60 2.51 7.42
CA THR A 8 2.06 2.32 7.51
C THR A 8 2.74 3.22 8.55
N ASP A 9 2.11 4.35 8.89
CA ASP A 9 2.58 5.33 9.88
C ASP A 9 2.75 4.79 11.31
N LEU A 10 2.05 3.69 11.65
CA LEU A 10 2.17 3.07 12.98
C LEU A 10 3.48 2.31 13.18
N LEU A 11 4.24 2.08 12.11
CA LEU A 11 5.53 1.40 12.14
C LEU A 11 6.66 2.39 11.84
N PRO A 12 7.84 2.24 12.48
CA PRO A 12 9.02 3.00 12.11
C PRO A 12 9.42 2.68 10.64
N PRO A 13 10.01 3.64 9.92
CA PRO A 13 10.29 3.52 8.48
C PRO A 13 11.18 2.33 8.11
N ASP A 14 12.03 1.89 9.04
CA ASP A 14 12.88 0.70 8.87
C ASP A 14 12.05 -0.60 8.85
N GLU A 15 11.01 -0.70 9.68
CA GLU A 15 10.15 -1.88 9.78
C GLU A 15 9.01 -1.87 8.77
N GLN A 16 8.59 -0.70 8.27
CA GLN A 16 7.50 -0.58 7.30
C GLN A 16 7.69 -1.48 6.08
N LYS A 17 8.90 -1.50 5.50
CA LYS A 17 9.21 -2.34 4.33
C LYS A 17 9.11 -3.82 4.65
N GLN A 18 9.78 -4.25 5.72
CA GLN A 18 9.79 -5.66 6.13
C GLN A 18 8.39 -6.16 6.48
N HIS A 19 7.59 -5.34 7.15
CA HIS A 19 6.22 -5.69 7.51
C HIS A 19 5.31 -5.77 6.28
N CYS A 20 5.45 -4.83 5.33
CA CYS A 20 4.73 -4.89 4.06
C CYS A 20 5.08 -6.16 3.27
N GLU A 21 6.37 -6.48 3.14
CA GLU A 21 6.81 -7.70 2.44
C GLU A 21 6.31 -8.98 3.13
N ALA A 22 6.34 -9.01 4.47
CA ALA A 22 5.80 -10.14 5.23
C ALA A 22 4.31 -10.36 4.96
N ILE A 23 3.52 -9.29 4.89
CA ILE A 23 2.08 -9.37 4.58
C ILE A 23 1.85 -9.82 3.14
N ILE A 24 2.58 -9.25 2.17
CA ILE A 24 2.49 -9.63 0.75
C ILE A 24 2.78 -11.12 0.60
N LYS A 25 3.84 -11.60 1.26
CA LYS A 25 4.25 -13.01 1.23
C LYS A 25 3.25 -13.91 1.95
N ALA A 26 2.73 -13.50 3.10
CA ALA A 26 1.73 -14.26 3.84
C ALA A 26 0.40 -14.38 3.08
N LEU A 27 0.05 -13.38 2.28
CA LEU A 27 -1.14 -13.35 1.43
C LEU A 27 -0.92 -13.99 0.05
N ASP A 28 0.32 -14.43 -0.26
CA ASP A 28 0.76 -14.88 -1.59
C ASP A 28 0.31 -13.92 -2.71
N TRP A 29 0.44 -12.61 -2.44
CA TRP A 29 -0.13 -11.61 -3.31
C TRP A 29 0.81 -11.24 -4.46
N GLN A 30 0.34 -11.43 -5.70
CA GLN A 30 1.11 -11.10 -6.91
C GLN A 30 0.62 -9.85 -7.65
N GLY A 31 -0.45 -9.23 -7.16
CA GLY A 31 -1.01 -8.01 -7.75
C GLY A 31 -0.29 -6.75 -7.29
N PRO A 32 -0.68 -5.57 -7.82
CA PRO A 32 -0.13 -4.30 -7.39
C PRO A 32 -0.47 -4.06 -5.90
N VAL A 33 0.55 -3.60 -5.17
CA VAL A 33 0.48 -3.28 -3.74
C VAL A 33 0.70 -1.80 -3.57
N PHE A 34 -0.16 -1.16 -2.78
CA PHE A 34 -0.10 0.25 -2.48
C PHE A 34 0.00 0.46 -0.98
N GLN A 35 0.93 1.31 -0.58
CA GLN A 35 1.10 1.73 0.80
C GLN A 35 0.45 3.10 0.96
N VAL A 36 -0.52 3.21 1.87
CA VAL A 36 -1.24 4.45 2.11
C VAL A 36 -1.33 4.77 3.60
N SER A 37 -1.31 6.06 3.91
CA SER A 37 -1.61 6.57 5.24
C SER A 37 -2.71 7.62 5.12
N ALA A 38 -3.93 7.27 5.53
CA ALA A 38 -5.05 8.20 5.55
C ALA A 38 -4.80 9.40 6.48
N LEU A 39 -4.08 9.19 7.59
CA LEU A 39 -3.76 10.22 8.57
C LEU A 39 -2.78 11.25 8.00
N SER A 40 -1.72 10.76 7.36
CA SER A 40 -0.65 11.61 6.78
C SER A 40 -0.95 12.02 5.33
N LYS A 41 -2.11 11.61 4.79
CA LYS A 41 -2.54 11.72 3.38
C LYS A 41 -1.54 11.16 2.37
N GLN A 42 -0.59 10.35 2.83
CA GLN A 42 0.52 9.86 2.04
C GLN A 42 0.08 8.63 1.23
N GLY A 43 0.45 8.59 -0.06
CA GLY A 43 0.07 7.50 -0.97
C GLY A 43 -1.38 7.51 -1.45
N CYS A 44 -2.28 8.28 -0.82
CA CYS A 44 -3.70 8.35 -1.22
C CYS A 44 -3.89 8.86 -2.67
N LEU A 45 -3.16 9.91 -3.05
CA LEU A 45 -3.24 10.47 -4.41
C LEU A 45 -2.71 9.48 -5.46
N ASP A 46 -1.62 8.77 -5.15
CA ASP A 46 -1.02 7.79 -6.06
C ASP A 46 -1.99 6.66 -6.38
N VAL A 47 -2.70 6.16 -5.36
CA VAL A 47 -3.79 5.19 -5.54
C VAL A 47 -4.89 5.77 -6.41
N CYS A 48 -5.36 7.00 -6.16
CA CYS A 48 -6.39 7.63 -6.98
C CYS A 48 -5.97 7.74 -8.46
N TYR A 49 -4.74 8.18 -8.75
CA TYR A 49 -4.22 8.25 -10.11
C TYR A 49 -4.12 6.88 -10.77
N LYS A 50 -3.70 5.86 -10.02
CA LYS A 50 -3.68 4.49 -10.52
C LYS A 50 -5.09 3.98 -10.83
N VAL A 51 -6.06 4.21 -9.94
CA VAL A 51 -7.46 3.82 -10.14
C VAL A 51 -8.02 4.47 -11.40
N MET A 52 -7.75 5.77 -11.60
CA MET A 52 -8.17 6.50 -12.79
C MET A 52 -7.60 5.87 -14.07
N ASN A 53 -6.29 5.64 -14.12
CA ASN A 53 -5.62 4.97 -15.25
C ASN A 53 -6.11 3.52 -15.49
N TYR A 54 -6.68 2.86 -14.48
CA TYR A 54 -7.21 1.50 -14.62
C TYR A 54 -8.64 1.48 -15.17
N LEU A 55 -9.38 2.58 -15.02
CA LEU A 55 -10.76 2.72 -15.47
C LEU A 55 -10.87 3.24 -16.92
N GLU A 56 -9.81 3.86 -17.43
CA GLU A 56 -9.63 4.20 -18.85
C GLU A 56 -9.25 2.96 -19.68
#